data_AF-A0A0J1EI22-F1
#
_entry.id   AF-A0A0J1EI22-F1
#
_cell.length_a   1.000
_cell.length_b   1.000
_cell.length_c   1.000
_cell.angle_alpha   90.00
_cell.angle_beta   90.00
_cell.angle_gamma   90.00
#
_symmetry.space_group_name_H-M   'P 1'
#
loop_
_entity.id
_entity.type
_entity.pdbx_description
1 polymer ?
#
loop_
_entity_poly.entity_id
_entity_poly.type
_entity_poly.pdbx_seq_one_letter_code
_entity_poly.pdbx_strand_id
1 'polypeptide(L)'
;MDWLTHHEWLALLDQHGHLPGQPHELHLGIDATAFLRDIGIAPHITDYEESYPASLHRWYARVGELYLTIDLSASPADHDACTVTTRLPLDGYPWETLRAIEQLPNSIDLHDVWHIETPDDSTVTHVVIREDPRGFDSPVYRASSKLDANSLLDYLRCDSQVHYAVQKPDPDGNWQVWEHHDDGRLCIGNYPNRSSSVALACNLTRDGSKTIRVSSSNSPDLREYLVADGRVVSVSERKAEQCDEPKSRSHRF
;
A
#
# COMPACT_ATOMS: atom_id res chain seq x y z
N MET A 1 -6.59 -0.62 -27.65
CA MET A 1 -7.43 -0.54 -26.44
C MET A 1 -8.79 0.04 -26.82
N ASP A 2 -9.86 -0.56 -26.30
CA ASP A 2 -11.23 -0.16 -26.58
C ASP A 2 -11.93 0.20 -25.26
N TRP A 3 -12.55 1.38 -25.22
CA TRP A 3 -13.40 1.79 -24.11
C TRP A 3 -14.81 1.24 -24.31
N LEU A 4 -15.41 0.72 -23.24
CA LEU A 4 -16.72 0.09 -23.27
C LEU A 4 -17.71 0.91 -22.45
N THR A 5 -18.90 1.10 -22.99
CA THR A 5 -20.04 1.57 -22.19
C THR A 5 -20.44 0.53 -21.16
N HIS A 6 -21.12 0.95 -20.10
CA HIS A 6 -21.65 0.03 -19.08
C HIS A 6 -22.57 -1.05 -19.71
N HIS A 7 -23.34 -0.70 -20.74
CA HIS A 7 -24.21 -1.66 -21.41
C HIS A 7 -23.42 -2.74 -22.18
N GLU A 8 -22.38 -2.34 -22.91
CA GLU A 8 -21.50 -3.28 -23.62
C GLU A 8 -20.77 -4.20 -22.63
N TRP A 9 -20.35 -3.66 -21.49
CA TRP A 9 -19.75 -4.44 -20.41
C TRP A 9 -20.70 -5.51 -19.87
N LEU A 10 -21.95 -5.13 -19.55
CA LEU A 10 -22.96 -6.09 -19.06
C LEU A 10 -23.27 -7.17 -20.10
N ALA A 11 -23.38 -6.80 -21.39
CA ALA A 11 -23.61 -7.77 -22.46
C ALA A 11 -22.47 -8.80 -22.57
N LEU A 12 -21.22 -8.38 -22.36
CA LEU A 12 -20.07 -9.28 -22.31
C LEU A 12 -20.15 -10.24 -21.11
N LEU A 13 -20.52 -9.73 -19.92
CA LEU A 13 -20.70 -10.57 -18.74
C LEU A 13 -21.81 -11.61 -18.96
N ASP A 14 -22.93 -11.23 -19.56
CA ASP A 14 -24.04 -12.14 -19.86
C ASP A 14 -23.62 -13.22 -20.87
N GLN A 15 -22.82 -12.86 -21.87
CA GLN A 15 -22.34 -13.80 -22.89
C GLN A 15 -21.37 -14.85 -22.32
N HIS A 16 -20.51 -14.45 -21.39
CA HIS A 16 -19.47 -15.31 -20.84
C HIS A 16 -19.84 -15.95 -19.49
N GLY A 17 -20.91 -15.48 -18.85
CA GLY A 17 -21.35 -15.87 -17.50
C GLY A 17 -20.44 -15.33 -16.39
N HIS A 18 -19.13 -15.40 -16.59
CA HIS A 18 -18.10 -14.75 -15.79
C HIS A 18 -16.87 -14.49 -16.67
N LEU A 19 -16.11 -13.43 -16.35
CA LEU A 19 -14.82 -13.21 -17.01
C LEU A 19 -13.79 -14.26 -16.50
N PRO A 20 -12.96 -14.85 -17.37
CA PRO A 20 -11.93 -15.79 -16.95
C PRO A 20 -10.85 -15.12 -16.09
N GLY A 21 -10.21 -15.88 -15.19
CA GLY A 21 -9.12 -15.40 -14.33
C GLY A 21 -9.56 -14.91 -12.94
N GLN A 22 -8.59 -14.73 -12.04
CA GLN A 22 -8.81 -14.09 -10.75
C GLN A 22 -8.69 -12.57 -10.89
N PRO A 23 -9.51 -11.79 -10.17
CA PRO A 23 -9.33 -10.35 -10.11
C PRO A 23 -7.98 -10.02 -9.48
N HIS A 24 -7.31 -9.03 -10.05
CA HIS A 24 -6.11 -8.42 -9.49
C HIS A 24 -6.33 -6.92 -9.44
N GLU A 25 -6.04 -6.34 -8.28
CA GLU A 25 -6.18 -4.92 -8.02
C GLU A 25 -4.82 -4.19 -8.03
N LEU A 26 -4.78 -3.05 -8.71
CA LEU A 26 -3.65 -2.14 -8.78
C LEU A 26 -4.10 -0.74 -8.35
N HIS A 27 -3.32 -0.08 -7.51
CA HIS A 27 -3.53 1.34 -7.17
C HIS A 27 -2.40 2.14 -7.78
N LEU A 28 -2.75 3.07 -8.67
CA LEU A 28 -1.82 3.78 -9.55
C LEU A 28 -2.04 5.29 -9.44
N GLY A 29 -0.96 6.05 -9.62
CA GLY A 29 -1.00 7.50 -9.76
C GLY A 29 -1.81 7.92 -10.98
N ILE A 30 -2.56 9.00 -10.88
CA ILE A 30 -3.39 9.51 -11.98
C ILE A 30 -3.48 11.04 -12.01
N ASP A 31 -3.35 11.63 -13.20
CA ASP A 31 -3.87 12.97 -13.49
C ASP A 31 -5.35 12.85 -13.85
N ALA A 32 -6.21 12.96 -12.83
CA ALA A 32 -7.66 12.84 -12.99
C ALA A 32 -8.23 13.86 -14.01
N THR A 33 -7.66 15.06 -14.10
CA THR A 33 -8.15 16.09 -15.03
C THR A 33 -7.83 15.71 -16.47
N ALA A 34 -6.62 15.23 -16.74
CA ALA A 34 -6.24 14.73 -18.05
C ALA A 34 -7.06 13.47 -18.41
N PHE A 35 -7.21 12.53 -17.48
CA PHE A 35 -7.95 11.30 -17.68
C PHE A 35 -9.40 11.55 -18.10
N LEU A 36 -10.11 12.43 -17.38
CA LEU A 36 -11.49 12.79 -17.69
C LEU A 36 -11.66 13.49 -19.05
N ARG A 37 -10.62 14.18 -19.53
CA ARG A 37 -10.61 14.82 -20.85
C ARG A 37 -10.32 13.80 -21.96
N ASP A 38 -9.43 12.85 -21.70
CA ASP A 38 -8.87 11.95 -22.72
C ASP A 38 -9.81 10.75 -23.00
N ILE A 39 -10.71 10.41 -22.07
CA ILE A 39 -11.71 9.36 -22.28
C ILE A 39 -12.98 9.92 -22.91
N GLY A 40 -13.26 9.49 -24.15
CA GLY A 40 -14.44 9.91 -24.91
C GLY A 40 -15.78 9.27 -24.51
N ILE A 41 -15.81 8.48 -23.42
CA ILE A 41 -17.03 7.85 -22.89
C ILE A 41 -17.32 8.32 -21.46
N ALA A 42 -18.60 8.49 -21.14
CA ALA A 42 -19.02 8.84 -19.80
C ALA A 42 -18.77 7.69 -18.81
N PRO A 43 -18.32 7.96 -17.58
CA PRO A 43 -18.23 6.94 -16.54
C PRO A 43 -19.62 6.41 -16.18
N HIS A 44 -19.64 5.17 -15.71
CA HIS A 44 -20.72 4.69 -14.87
C HIS A 44 -20.52 5.23 -13.46
N ILE A 45 -21.46 6.03 -12.99
CA ILE A 45 -21.45 6.55 -11.62
C ILE A 45 -22.19 5.55 -10.74
N THR A 46 -21.48 4.96 -9.77
CA THR A 46 -22.10 4.12 -8.75
C THR A 46 -22.20 4.94 -7.47
N ASP A 47 -23.43 5.29 -7.12
CA ASP A 47 -23.74 5.88 -5.83
C ASP A 47 -23.83 4.75 -4.81
N TYR A 48 -22.92 4.75 -3.83
CA TYR A 48 -22.99 3.91 -2.63
C TYR A 48 -22.55 2.44 -2.80
N GLU A 49 -21.25 2.18 -2.56
CA GLU A 49 -20.81 0.90 -2.00
C GLU A 49 -20.63 1.10 -0.48
N GLU A 50 -21.08 0.16 0.35
CA GLU A 50 -21.05 0.27 1.84
C GLU A 50 -19.65 0.62 2.40
N SER A 51 -18.60 0.39 1.60
CA SER A 51 -17.19 0.61 1.94
C SER A 51 -16.67 2.01 1.58
N TYR A 52 -17.36 2.81 0.76
CA TYR A 52 -16.89 4.11 0.29
C TYR A 52 -17.98 5.20 0.38
N PRO A 53 -17.79 6.26 1.19
CA PRO A 53 -18.79 7.31 1.38
C PRO A 53 -18.86 8.32 0.21
N ALA A 54 -18.09 8.14 -0.86
CA ALA A 54 -18.04 9.04 -2.02
C ALA A 54 -18.54 8.34 -3.29
N SER A 55 -19.11 9.11 -4.23
CA SER A 55 -19.47 8.59 -5.56
C SER A 55 -18.22 8.07 -6.26
N LEU A 56 -18.34 6.87 -6.84
CA LEU A 56 -17.28 6.23 -7.59
C LEU A 56 -17.56 6.40 -9.09
N HIS A 57 -16.57 6.87 -9.82
CA HIS A 57 -16.64 6.95 -11.27
C HIS A 57 -15.90 5.73 -11.85
N ARG A 58 -16.64 4.85 -12.52
CA ARG A 58 -16.12 3.60 -13.08
C ARG A 58 -16.12 3.62 -14.60
N TRP A 59 -14.99 3.27 -15.20
CA TRP A 59 -14.85 3.01 -16.63
C TRP A 59 -14.54 1.55 -16.89
N TYR A 60 -14.91 1.10 -18.08
CA TYR A 60 -14.69 -0.26 -18.54
C TYR A 60 -13.84 -0.21 -19.80
N ALA A 61 -12.82 -1.07 -19.89
CA ALA A 61 -11.96 -1.13 -21.05
C ALA A 61 -11.58 -2.55 -21.41
N ARG A 62 -11.18 -2.73 -22.67
CA ARG A 62 -10.55 -3.93 -23.18
C ARG A 62 -9.17 -3.60 -23.73
N VAL A 63 -8.15 -4.34 -23.29
CA VAL A 63 -6.77 -4.25 -23.80
C VAL A 63 -6.34 -5.64 -24.27
N GLY A 64 -6.39 -5.87 -25.58
CA GLY A 64 -6.19 -7.21 -26.14
C GLY A 64 -7.27 -8.16 -25.63
N GLU A 65 -6.89 -9.18 -24.87
CA GLU A 65 -7.82 -10.14 -24.25
C GLU A 65 -8.15 -9.79 -22.78
N LEU A 66 -7.59 -8.70 -22.26
CA LEU A 66 -7.83 -8.26 -20.89
C LEU A 66 -9.04 -7.34 -20.80
N TYR A 67 -9.85 -7.58 -19.78
CA TYR A 67 -10.99 -6.75 -19.41
C TYR A 67 -10.66 -6.02 -18.12
N LEU A 68 -10.83 -4.69 -18.14
CA LEU A 68 -10.42 -3.78 -17.07
C LEU A 68 -11.63 -3.00 -16.55
N THR A 69 -11.66 -2.81 -15.25
CA THR A 69 -12.41 -1.71 -14.62
C THR A 69 -11.41 -0.70 -14.07
N ILE A 70 -11.70 0.58 -14.27
CA ILE A 70 -10.91 1.68 -13.73
C ILE A 70 -11.82 2.54 -12.89
N ASP A 71 -11.46 2.66 -11.62
CA ASP A 71 -12.25 3.28 -10.58
C ASP A 71 -11.52 4.52 -10.09
N LEU A 72 -12.19 5.67 -10.22
CA LEU A 72 -11.73 6.95 -9.68
C LEU A 72 -12.66 7.37 -8.57
N SER A 73 -12.12 7.46 -7.35
CA SER A 73 -12.88 8.00 -6.22
C SER A 73 -12.86 9.53 -6.26
N ALA A 74 -14.02 10.16 -6.05
CA ALA A 74 -14.11 11.61 -5.89
C ALA A 74 -13.78 12.05 -4.45
N SER A 75 -12.79 11.42 -3.81
CA SER A 75 -12.35 11.77 -2.46
C SER A 75 -11.46 13.02 -2.50
N PRO A 76 -11.75 14.06 -1.69
CA PRO A 76 -10.87 15.22 -1.55
C PRO A 76 -9.46 14.89 -1.02
N ALA A 77 -9.28 13.70 -0.45
CA ALA A 77 -8.02 13.24 0.12
C ALA A 77 -7.14 12.45 -0.88
N ASP A 78 -7.73 11.92 -1.95
CA ASP A 78 -7.10 10.92 -2.83
C ASP A 78 -7.01 11.41 -4.29
N HIS A 79 -6.84 12.71 -4.49
CA HIS A 79 -6.97 13.36 -5.81
C HIS A 79 -6.02 12.85 -6.91
N ASP A 80 -5.03 12.03 -6.57
CA ASP A 80 -3.99 11.58 -7.49
C ASP A 80 -3.87 10.04 -7.58
N ALA A 81 -4.89 9.27 -7.19
CA ALA A 81 -4.87 7.82 -7.33
C ALA A 81 -6.14 7.24 -8.00
N CYS A 82 -5.96 6.17 -8.77
CA CYS A 82 -7.04 5.34 -9.28
C CYS A 82 -6.81 3.87 -8.94
N THR A 83 -7.91 3.12 -8.84
CA THR A 83 -7.88 1.67 -8.75
C THR A 83 -8.13 1.08 -10.13
N VAL A 84 -7.20 0.27 -10.61
CA VAL A 84 -7.35 -0.53 -11.83
C VAL A 84 -7.53 -1.98 -11.41
N THR A 85 -8.68 -2.56 -11.73
CA THR A 85 -8.93 -3.99 -11.51
C THR A 85 -8.96 -4.68 -12.86
N THR A 86 -8.18 -5.75 -12.97
CA THR A 86 -8.12 -6.60 -14.17
C THR A 86 -8.34 -8.06 -13.79
N ARG A 87 -8.48 -8.94 -14.78
CA ARG A 87 -8.33 -10.37 -14.58
C ARG A 87 -7.21 -10.89 -15.46
N LEU A 88 -6.20 -11.50 -14.85
CA LEU A 88 -5.13 -12.18 -15.55
C LEU A 88 -5.30 -13.71 -15.48
N PRO A 89 -4.80 -14.45 -16.48
CA PRO A 89 -4.47 -15.85 -16.31
C PRO A 89 -3.34 -15.98 -15.26
N LEU A 90 -3.47 -16.95 -14.34
CA LEU A 90 -2.63 -17.12 -13.13
C LEU A 90 -1.15 -17.49 -13.38
N ASP A 91 -0.68 -17.52 -14.63
CA ASP A 91 0.61 -18.13 -14.97
C ASP A 91 1.81 -17.18 -14.83
N GLY A 92 1.61 -15.97 -14.27
CA GLY A 92 2.63 -14.92 -14.12
C GLY A 92 2.62 -14.21 -12.76
N TYR A 93 3.52 -13.26 -12.56
CA TYR A 93 3.52 -12.43 -11.35
C TYR A 93 2.42 -11.36 -11.43
N PRO A 94 1.68 -11.06 -10.35
CA PRO A 94 0.61 -10.07 -10.37
C PRO A 94 1.00 -8.70 -10.97
N TRP A 95 2.23 -8.26 -10.72
CA TRP A 95 2.73 -6.98 -11.23
C TRP A 95 2.95 -6.96 -12.76
N GLU A 96 3.06 -8.11 -13.42
CA GLU A 96 3.17 -8.18 -14.89
C GLU A 96 1.92 -7.65 -15.58
N THR A 97 0.81 -7.50 -14.85
CA THR A 97 -0.35 -6.72 -15.28
C THR A 97 0.04 -5.35 -15.81
N LEU A 98 0.98 -4.66 -15.16
CA LEU A 98 1.41 -3.30 -15.55
C LEU A 98 1.89 -3.27 -17.00
N ARG A 99 2.64 -4.29 -17.43
CA ARG A 99 3.09 -4.45 -18.83
C ARG A 99 1.93 -4.70 -19.78
N ALA A 100 0.97 -5.50 -19.34
CA ALA A 100 -0.18 -5.86 -20.16
C ALA A 100 -1.14 -4.68 -20.39
N ILE A 101 -1.09 -3.64 -19.54
CA ILE A 101 -1.92 -2.44 -19.61
C ILE A 101 -1.16 -1.18 -20.03
N GLU A 102 0.04 -1.30 -20.63
CA GLU A 102 0.84 -0.18 -21.15
C GLU A 102 0.11 0.71 -22.19
N GLN A 103 -1.02 0.24 -22.73
CA GLN A 103 -1.87 1.00 -23.65
C GLN A 103 -2.85 1.95 -22.96
N LEU A 104 -2.91 1.96 -21.62
CA LEU A 104 -3.75 2.91 -20.89
C LEU A 104 -3.35 4.36 -21.22
N PRO A 105 -4.26 5.34 -21.08
CA PRO A 105 -3.93 6.74 -21.30
C PRO A 105 -2.77 7.18 -20.40
N ASN A 106 -1.88 8.03 -20.94
CA ASN A 106 -0.72 8.58 -20.22
C ASN A 106 -1.08 9.34 -18.94
N SER A 107 -2.36 9.68 -18.74
CA SER A 107 -2.85 10.26 -17.50
C SER A 107 -2.82 9.27 -16.32
N ILE A 108 -2.74 7.95 -16.57
CA ILE A 108 -2.50 6.92 -15.54
C ILE A 108 -1.00 6.61 -15.57
N ASP A 109 -0.31 6.87 -14.47
CA ASP A 109 1.12 6.61 -14.36
C ASP A 109 1.37 5.18 -13.85
N LEU A 110 1.75 4.29 -14.76
CA LEU A 110 2.08 2.90 -14.46
C LEU A 110 3.37 2.72 -13.64
N HIS A 111 4.14 3.80 -13.45
CA HIS A 111 5.37 3.83 -12.67
C HIS A 111 5.21 4.57 -11.32
N ASP A 112 4.04 5.17 -11.06
CA ASP A 112 3.63 5.67 -9.74
C ASP A 112 2.67 4.67 -9.07
N VAL A 113 3.21 3.54 -8.65
CA VAL A 113 2.44 2.45 -8.05
C VAL A 113 2.34 2.62 -6.54
N TRP A 114 1.12 2.59 -6.04
CA TRP A 114 0.81 2.65 -4.61
C TRP A 114 0.57 1.27 -4.02
N HIS A 115 -0.06 0.38 -4.78
CA HIS A 115 -0.38 -0.97 -4.33
C HIS A 115 -0.57 -1.93 -5.51
N ILE A 116 -0.14 -3.16 -5.32
CA ILE A 116 -0.43 -4.31 -6.19
C ILE A 116 -0.88 -5.43 -5.26
N GLU A 117 -2.10 -5.93 -5.47
CA GLU A 117 -2.65 -7.03 -4.69
C GLU A 117 -1.86 -8.32 -4.96
N THR A 118 -1.32 -8.91 -3.89
CA THR A 118 -0.68 -10.23 -3.91
C THR A 118 -1.68 -11.27 -3.40
N PRO A 119 -2.05 -12.30 -4.20
CA PRO A 119 -3.10 -13.26 -3.82
C PRO A 119 -2.79 -14.14 -2.61
N ASP A 120 -1.51 -14.38 -2.32
CA ASP A 120 -1.08 -15.29 -1.26
C ASP A 120 0.12 -14.73 -0.48
N ASP A 121 -0.19 -14.20 0.71
CA ASP A 121 0.80 -13.66 1.64
C ASP A 121 1.70 -14.74 2.28
N SER A 122 1.32 -16.03 2.22
CA SER A 122 2.08 -17.11 2.88
C SER A 122 3.42 -17.42 2.20
N THR A 123 3.60 -16.98 0.96
CA THR A 123 4.83 -17.20 0.18
C THR A 123 5.77 -16.00 0.15
N VAL A 124 5.40 -14.92 0.83
CA VAL A 124 6.10 -13.63 0.74
C VAL A 124 7.46 -13.72 1.40
N THR A 125 8.52 -13.47 0.63
CA THR A 125 9.90 -13.45 1.13
C THR A 125 10.59 -12.10 0.98
N HIS A 126 10.05 -11.24 0.11
CA HIS A 126 10.57 -9.91 -0.20
C HIS A 126 9.41 -8.95 -0.41
N VAL A 127 9.66 -7.66 -0.21
CA VAL A 127 8.68 -6.60 -0.45
C VAL A 127 9.34 -5.52 -1.29
N VAL A 128 8.64 -5.08 -2.33
CA VAL A 128 8.95 -3.83 -3.01
C VAL A 128 8.25 -2.73 -2.25
N ILE A 129 9.02 -1.72 -1.86
CA ILE A 129 8.54 -0.56 -1.12
C ILE A 129 8.68 0.71 -1.96
N ARG A 130 7.78 1.64 -1.72
CA ARG A 130 7.92 3.06 -2.05
C ARG A 130 8.57 3.76 -0.87
N GLU A 131 9.74 4.35 -1.09
CA GLU A 131 10.47 5.10 -0.07
C GLU A 131 9.80 6.46 0.15
N ASP A 132 9.55 6.79 1.42
CA ASP A 132 9.03 8.11 1.81
C ASP A 132 10.17 8.92 2.47
N PRO A 133 10.42 10.18 2.05
CA PRO A 133 11.43 11.04 2.69
C PRO A 133 11.22 11.25 4.20
N ARG A 134 10.01 11.00 4.72
CA ARG A 134 9.68 11.03 6.15
C ARG A 134 10.15 9.77 6.89
N GLY A 135 10.61 8.74 6.19
CA GLY A 135 11.17 7.52 6.76
C GLY A 135 10.16 6.43 7.09
N PHE A 136 8.94 6.51 6.56
CA PHE A 136 7.98 5.39 6.59
C PHE A 136 7.75 4.87 5.17
N ASP A 137 8.47 3.81 4.85
CA ASP A 137 8.35 3.15 3.57
C ASP A 137 6.99 2.45 3.46
N SER A 138 6.35 2.55 2.30
CA SER A 138 5.05 1.93 2.05
C SER A 138 5.22 0.68 1.19
N PRO A 139 4.76 -0.51 1.63
CA PRO A 139 4.84 -1.71 0.82
C PRO A 139 3.90 -1.59 -0.38
N VAL A 140 4.45 -1.65 -1.60
CA VAL A 140 3.65 -1.58 -2.83
C VAL A 140 3.36 -2.96 -3.40
N TYR A 141 4.27 -3.92 -3.22
CA TYR A 141 4.10 -5.29 -3.73
C TYR A 141 4.81 -6.30 -2.84
N ARG A 142 4.12 -7.41 -2.54
CA ARG A 142 4.64 -8.51 -1.73
C ARG A 142 5.05 -9.65 -2.66
N ALA A 143 6.36 -9.88 -2.75
CA ALA A 143 6.94 -10.79 -3.72
C ALA A 143 7.25 -12.15 -3.11
N SER A 144 6.99 -13.20 -3.88
CA SER A 144 7.28 -14.59 -3.50
C SER A 144 8.78 -14.91 -3.50
N SER A 145 9.57 -14.15 -4.27
CA SER A 145 11.02 -14.34 -4.40
C SER A 145 11.76 -13.02 -4.62
N LYS A 146 13.08 -13.04 -4.45
CA LYS A 146 13.93 -11.88 -4.78
C LYS A 146 13.93 -11.55 -6.27
N LEU A 147 13.84 -12.56 -7.13
CA LEU A 147 13.80 -12.38 -8.58
C LEU A 147 12.53 -11.65 -9.00
N ASP A 148 11.39 -12.07 -8.46
CA ASP A 148 10.08 -11.43 -8.62
C ASP A 148 10.13 -9.95 -8.19
N ALA A 149 10.59 -9.68 -6.96
CA ALA A 149 10.73 -8.32 -6.43
C ALA A 149 11.64 -7.42 -7.29
N ASN A 150 12.79 -7.94 -7.71
CA ASN A 150 13.73 -7.20 -8.56
C ASN A 150 13.15 -6.95 -9.96
N SER A 151 12.38 -7.88 -10.51
CA SER A 151 11.79 -7.72 -11.84
C SER A 151 10.77 -6.58 -11.87
N LEU A 152 9.97 -6.44 -10.81
CA LEU A 152 9.11 -5.27 -10.63
C LEU A 152 9.95 -4.00 -10.44
N LEU A 153 10.97 -4.04 -9.58
CA LEU A 153 11.82 -2.88 -9.33
C LEU A 153 12.47 -2.35 -10.61
N ASP A 154 12.96 -3.25 -11.48
CA ASP A 154 13.56 -2.91 -12.76
C ASP A 154 12.52 -2.30 -13.71
N TYR A 155 11.27 -2.79 -13.70
CA TYR A 155 10.17 -2.17 -14.45
C TYR A 155 9.90 -0.72 -13.97
N LEU A 156 9.72 -0.52 -12.66
CA LEU A 156 9.40 0.79 -12.09
C LEU A 156 10.51 1.83 -12.31
N ARG A 157 11.78 1.42 -12.28
CA ARG A 157 12.93 2.33 -12.42
C ARG A 157 13.12 2.93 -13.80
N CYS A 158 12.47 2.38 -14.83
CA CYS A 158 12.65 2.85 -16.20
C CYS A 158 12.14 4.29 -16.39
N ASP A 159 11.08 4.68 -15.68
CA ASP A 159 10.41 5.98 -15.91
C ASP A 159 9.85 6.65 -14.63
N SER A 160 10.06 6.05 -13.46
CA SER A 160 9.51 6.63 -12.22
C SER A 160 10.34 7.78 -11.67
N GLN A 161 9.66 8.82 -11.20
CA GLN A 161 10.21 9.83 -10.28
C GLN A 161 10.15 9.38 -8.81
N VAL A 162 9.48 8.25 -8.54
CA VAL A 162 9.32 7.68 -7.20
C VAL A 162 10.51 6.76 -6.89
N HIS A 163 11.01 6.87 -5.66
CA HIS A 163 12.08 6.01 -5.18
C HIS A 163 11.51 4.69 -4.68
N TYR A 164 11.90 3.60 -5.32
CA TYR A 164 11.55 2.24 -4.90
C TYR A 164 12.78 1.44 -4.48
N ALA A 165 12.58 0.54 -3.53
CA ALA A 165 13.59 -0.40 -3.06
C ALA A 165 13.00 -1.77 -2.78
N VAL A 166 13.87 -2.78 -2.78
CA VAL A 166 13.53 -4.14 -2.35
C VAL A 166 14.06 -4.35 -0.94
N GLN A 167 13.17 -4.73 -0.04
CA GLN A 167 13.50 -5.02 1.35
C GLN A 167 12.96 -6.41 1.75
N LYS A 168 13.37 -6.87 2.93
CA LYS A 168 12.68 -7.99 3.58
C LYS A 168 11.31 -7.51 4.07
N PRO A 169 10.31 -8.40 4.15
CA PRO A 169 9.05 -8.07 4.80
C PRO A 169 9.30 -7.54 6.21
N ASP A 170 8.51 -6.54 6.61
CA ASP A 170 8.52 -6.09 7.99
C ASP A 170 8.23 -7.30 8.90
N PRO A 171 9.01 -7.50 9.97
CA PRO A 171 8.78 -8.62 10.87
C PRO A 171 7.45 -8.40 11.59
N ASP A 172 6.62 -9.44 11.58
CA ASP A 172 5.43 -9.48 12.42
C ASP A 172 5.83 -9.26 13.87
N GLY A 173 5.04 -8.45 14.57
CA GLY A 173 5.28 -8.18 15.97
C GLY A 173 4.27 -7.23 16.56
N ASN A 174 4.31 -7.09 17.88
CA ASN A 174 3.55 -6.06 18.57
C ASN A 174 4.39 -4.78 18.61
N TRP A 175 4.25 -3.96 17.58
CA TRP A 175 4.91 -2.67 17.45
C TRP A 175 4.09 -1.62 18.19
N GLN A 176 4.74 -0.94 19.12
CA GLN A 176 4.09 -0.04 20.05
C GLN A 176 4.51 1.40 19.74
N VAL A 177 3.53 2.28 19.79
CA VAL A 177 3.73 3.72 19.60
C VAL A 177 3.58 4.40 20.96
N TRP A 178 4.63 5.08 21.41
CA TRP A 178 4.72 5.71 22.73
C TRP A 178 4.90 7.21 22.60
N GLU A 179 4.01 7.96 23.25
CA GLU A 179 4.16 9.41 23.42
C GLU A 179 4.87 9.69 24.75
N HIS A 180 5.86 10.59 24.71
CA HIS A 180 6.53 11.08 25.91
C HIS A 180 5.71 12.22 26.53
N HIS A 181 5.41 12.10 27.82
CA HIS A 181 4.77 13.12 28.65
C HIS A 181 5.69 13.48 29.82
N ASP A 182 5.45 14.62 30.47
CA ASP A 182 6.29 15.11 31.58
C ASP A 182 6.32 14.13 32.77
N ASP A 183 5.30 13.29 32.93
CA ASP A 183 5.13 12.31 34.01
C ASP A 183 5.39 10.85 33.61
N GLY A 184 5.76 10.58 32.36
CA GLY A 184 6.05 9.22 31.91
C GLY A 184 5.90 8.98 30.40
N ARG A 185 5.50 7.76 30.05
CA ARG A 185 5.25 7.35 28.67
C ARG A 185 3.84 6.79 28.55
N LEU A 186 3.11 7.24 27.54
CA LEU A 186 1.77 6.75 27.22
C LEU A 186 1.84 5.91 25.95
N CYS A 187 1.38 4.65 26.02
CA CYS A 187 1.21 3.84 24.81
C CYS A 187 -0.07 4.30 24.11
N ILE A 188 0.08 4.85 22.92
CA ILE A 188 -1.03 5.39 22.12
C ILE A 188 -1.57 4.37 21.12
N GLY A 189 -0.84 3.29 20.85
CA GLY A 189 -1.30 2.23 19.96
C GLY A 189 -0.36 1.05 19.86
N ASN A 190 -0.93 -0.07 19.43
CA ASN A 190 -0.22 -1.31 19.11
C ASN A 190 -0.60 -1.74 17.70
N TYR A 191 0.38 -2.07 16.88
CA TYR A 191 0.21 -2.42 15.48
C TYR A 191 1.00 -3.69 15.14
N PRO A 192 0.56 -4.45 14.13
CA PRO A 192 1.18 -5.71 13.75
C PRO A 192 2.56 -5.56 13.08
N ASN A 193 2.89 -4.36 12.59
CA ASN A 193 4.14 -4.10 11.89
C ASN A 193 4.72 -2.71 12.18
N ARG A 194 6.02 -2.59 11.89
CA ARG A 194 6.81 -1.38 12.08
C ARG A 194 6.29 -0.24 11.23
N SER A 195 6.11 -0.45 9.93
CA SER A 195 5.81 0.62 8.98
C SER A 195 4.50 1.33 9.30
N SER A 196 3.45 0.58 9.68
CA SER A 196 2.17 1.17 10.13
C SER A 196 2.33 2.01 11.39
N SER A 197 3.14 1.53 12.35
CA SER A 197 3.42 2.24 13.60
C SER A 197 4.17 3.56 13.36
N VAL A 198 5.17 3.53 12.48
CA VAL A 198 5.95 4.72 12.11
C VAL A 198 5.09 5.70 11.31
N ALA A 199 4.27 5.22 10.37
CA ALA A 199 3.36 6.07 9.59
C ALA A 199 2.38 6.83 10.50
N LEU A 200 1.78 6.15 11.48
CA LEU A 200 0.94 6.82 12.49
C LEU A 200 1.75 7.87 13.26
N ALA A 201 2.92 7.49 13.78
CA ALA A 201 3.76 8.40 14.54
C ALA A 201 4.12 9.67 13.74
N CYS A 202 4.40 9.51 12.45
CA CYS A 202 4.63 10.65 11.55
C CYS A 202 3.37 11.50 11.41
N ASN A 203 2.20 10.91 11.20
CA ASN A 203 0.95 11.68 11.12
C ASN A 203 0.65 12.46 12.41
N LEU A 204 0.88 11.85 13.58
CA LEU A 204 0.62 12.47 14.88
C LEU A 204 1.60 13.59 15.25
N THR A 205 2.81 13.56 14.70
CA THR A 205 3.85 14.58 14.97
C THR A 205 3.93 15.65 13.89
N ARG A 206 3.08 15.59 12.85
CA ARG A 206 3.11 16.52 11.72
C ARG A 206 2.86 17.98 12.13
N ASP A 207 1.90 18.18 13.02
CA ASP A 207 1.38 19.50 13.37
C ASP A 207 1.75 19.95 14.79
N GLY A 208 2.72 19.29 15.44
CA GLY A 208 3.06 19.60 16.83
C GLY A 208 4.47 19.21 17.24
N SER A 209 4.97 19.85 18.30
CA SER A 209 6.30 19.63 18.88
C SER A 209 6.43 18.31 19.67
N LYS A 210 5.57 17.34 19.37
CA LYS A 210 5.50 16.06 20.08
C LYS A 210 6.59 15.14 19.54
N THR A 211 7.22 14.40 20.44
CA THR A 211 8.15 13.34 20.07
C THR A 211 7.53 12.00 20.38
N ILE A 212 7.45 11.15 19.37
CA ILE A 212 6.88 9.81 19.47
C ILE A 212 7.99 8.78 19.29
N ARG A 213 7.92 7.72 20.07
CA ARG A 213 8.83 6.59 20.04
C ARG A 213 8.10 5.36 19.54
N VAL A 214 8.63 4.70 18.52
CA VAL A 214 8.11 3.44 18.00
C VAL A 214 9.10 2.33 18.30
N SER A 215 8.64 1.27 18.93
CA SER A 215 9.49 0.13 19.29
C SER A 215 8.66 -1.15 19.36
N SER A 216 9.27 -2.29 19.09
CA SER A 216 8.60 -3.57 19.33
C SER A 216 8.77 -4.05 20.77
N SER A 217 7.73 -4.69 21.32
CA SER A 217 7.82 -5.40 22.61
C SER A 217 8.28 -6.85 22.49
N ASN A 218 8.18 -7.45 21.30
CA ASN A 218 8.38 -8.90 21.10
C ASN A 218 8.91 -9.29 19.70
N SER A 219 9.30 -8.33 18.86
CA SER A 219 9.92 -8.61 17.58
C SER A 219 11.42 -8.94 17.75
N PRO A 220 12.00 -9.81 16.92
CA PRO A 220 13.46 -9.95 16.82
C PRO A 220 14.15 -8.63 16.41
N ASP A 221 13.39 -7.70 15.84
CA ASP A 221 13.84 -6.34 15.59
C ASP A 221 13.72 -5.47 16.85
N LEU A 222 14.85 -5.29 17.52
CA LEU A 222 14.98 -4.45 18.73
C LEU A 222 15.22 -2.97 18.40
N ARG A 223 15.05 -2.53 17.14
CA ARG A 223 15.21 -1.13 16.79
C ARG A 223 14.10 -0.28 17.40
N GLU A 224 14.50 0.88 17.88
CA GLU A 224 13.66 1.95 18.36
C GLU A 224 13.78 3.13 17.39
N TYR A 225 12.63 3.66 16.99
CA TYR A 225 12.50 4.77 16.06
C TYR A 225 11.97 5.98 16.81
N LEU A 226 12.69 7.10 16.72
CA LEU A 226 12.24 8.39 17.22
C LEU A 226 11.64 9.18 16.07
N VAL A 227 10.44 9.71 16.28
CA VAL A 227 9.65 10.41 15.27
C VAL A 227 9.29 11.79 15.81
N ALA A 228 9.55 12.82 15.02
CA ALA A 228 9.26 14.22 15.32
C ALA A 228 9.05 15.00 14.01
N ASP A 229 8.24 16.05 14.05
CA ASP A 229 7.94 16.91 12.90
C ASP A 229 7.49 16.11 11.66
N GLY A 230 6.73 15.05 11.89
CA GLY A 230 6.20 14.18 10.84
C GLY A 230 7.21 13.27 10.15
N ARG A 231 8.37 13.02 10.75
CA ARG A 231 9.42 12.15 10.17
C ARG A 231 10.23 11.39 11.22
N VAL A 232 10.85 10.29 10.79
CA VAL A 232 11.85 9.58 11.59
C VAL A 232 13.11 10.44 11.69
N VAL A 233 13.49 10.79 12.92
CA VAL A 233 14.66 11.63 13.21
C VAL A 233 15.84 10.85 13.77
N SER A 234 15.62 9.66 14.34
CA SER A 234 16.70 8.75 14.73
C SER A 234 16.24 7.31 14.82
N VAL A 235 17.18 6.38 14.58
CA VAL A 235 17.00 4.94 14.78
C VAL A 235 18.11 4.44 15.71
N SER A 236 17.76 3.71 16.75
CA SER A 236 18.74 3.14 17.71
C SER A 236 18.39 1.71 18.05
N GLU A 237 19.39 0.88 18.35
CA GLU A 237 19.14 -0.46 18.89
C GLU A 237 18.80 -0.37 20.38
N ARG A 238 17.68 -0.98 20.78
CA ARG A 238 17.35 -1.14 22.19
C ARG A 238 18.31 -2.15 22.80
N LYS A 239 19.11 -1.72 23.77
CA LYS A 239 19.81 -2.66 24.64
C LYS A 239 18.74 -3.47 25.36
N ALA A 240 18.80 -4.80 25.26
CA ALA A 240 17.93 -5.67 26.04
C ALA A 240 18.08 -5.30 27.51
N GLU A 241 17.10 -4.57 28.05
CA GLU A 241 17.02 -4.35 29.48
C GLU A 241 16.77 -5.72 30.09
N GLN A 242 17.78 -6.21 30.81
CA GLN A 242 17.68 -7.42 31.61
C GLN A 242 16.50 -7.19 32.56
N CYS A 243 15.38 -7.89 32.33
CA CYS A 243 14.26 -7.91 33.27
C CYS A 243 14.81 -8.48 34.58
N ASP A 244 15.22 -7.61 35.50
CA ASP A 244 15.48 -7.98 36.88
C ASP A 244 14.14 -8.50 37.43
N GLU A 245 14.04 -9.81 37.61
CA GLU A 245 12.94 -10.42 38.35
C GLU A 245 12.82 -9.72 39.71
N PRO A 246 11.60 -9.35 40.15
CA PRO A 246 11.41 -8.82 41.48
C PRO A 246 11.87 -9.89 42.48
N LYS A 247 12.94 -9.59 43.23
CA LYS A 247 13.41 -10.43 44.33
C LYS A 247 12.25 -10.65 45.30
N SER A 248 11.63 -11.81 45.21
CA SER A 248 10.68 -12.32 46.18
C SER A 248 11.34 -12.29 47.56
N ARG A 249 10.94 -11.31 48.39
CA ARG A 249 11.28 -11.27 49.81
C ARG A 249 10.62 -12.47 50.47
N SER A 250 11.39 -13.53 50.68
CA SER A 250 11.01 -14.61 51.59
C SER A 250 10.99 -14.04 53.01
N HIS A 251 9.79 -13.72 53.50
CA HIS A 251 9.54 -13.60 54.92
C HIS A 251 9.56 -15.02 55.51
N ARG A 252 10.63 -15.36 56.24
CA ARG A 252 10.59 -16.44 57.22
C ARG A 252 10.06 -15.87 58.53
N PHE A 253 8.95 -16.44 59.00
CA PHE A 253 8.59 -16.47 60.41
C PHE A 253 9.37 -17.59 61.10
#